data_AF-J3QRQ3-F1
#
_entry.id   AF-J3QRQ3-F1
#
_cell.length_a   1.000
_cell.length_b   1.000
_cell.length_c   1.000
_cell.angle_alpha   90.00
_cell.angle_beta   90.00
_cell.angle_gamma   90.00
#
_symmetry.space_group_name_H-M   'P 1'
#
loop_
_entity.id
_entity.type
_entity.pdbx_description
1 polymer ?
#
loop_
_entity_poly.entity_id
_entity_poly.type
_entity_poly.pdbx_seq_one_letter_code
_entity_poly.pdbx_strand_id
1 'polypeptide(L)'
;MATGDERFYAEHLMPTLQGLLDPESAHRLAVRFTSLGLLPRARFQDSDMLEVRVLGHKFRNPVGIAAGFDKHGEAVDGLYKMGFGFVEIGSVTPKPQEGNPRPRVFRLPEDQAVINRYGFNSHGLSVVEHRLRARQQKQAKLTE
;
A
#
# COMPACT_ATOMS: atom_id res chain seq x y z
N MET A 1 -4.98 6.83 18.07
CA MET A 1 -4.33 6.29 16.86
C MET A 1 -3.57 4.99 17.12
N ALA A 2 -2.67 4.91 18.11
CA ALA A 2 -1.84 3.73 18.40
C ALA A 2 -2.59 2.41 18.69
N THR A 3 -3.88 2.49 19.04
CA THR A 3 -4.73 1.34 19.34
C THR A 3 -5.24 0.60 18.09
N GLY A 4 -5.22 1.22 16.90
CA GLY A 4 -5.82 0.63 15.69
C GLY A 4 -7.35 0.51 15.77
N ASP A 5 -8.01 1.46 16.44
CA ASP A 5 -9.46 1.46 16.64
C ASP A 5 -10.21 1.88 15.36
N GLU A 6 -11.00 0.96 14.79
CA GLU A 6 -11.70 1.15 13.52
C GLU A 6 -12.65 2.35 13.52
N ARG A 7 -13.40 2.57 14.61
CA ARG A 7 -14.37 3.68 14.72
C ARG A 7 -13.67 5.03 14.76
N PHE A 8 -12.59 5.13 15.52
CA PHE A 8 -11.79 6.36 15.56
C PHE A 8 -11.24 6.72 14.17
N TYR A 9 -10.75 5.73 13.41
CA TYR A 9 -10.27 5.97 12.05
C TYR A 9 -11.41 6.39 11.12
N ALA A 10 -12.53 5.66 11.12
CA ALA A 10 -13.64 5.88 10.20
C ALA A 10 -14.40 7.19 10.45
N GLU A 11 -14.67 7.53 11.71
CA GLU A 11 -15.58 8.63 12.06
C GLU A 11 -14.86 9.96 12.28
N HIS A 12 -13.56 9.94 12.61
CA HIS A 12 -12.84 11.14 13.04
C HIS A 12 -11.59 11.42 12.20
N LEU A 13 -10.63 10.50 12.23
CA LEU A 13 -9.31 10.76 11.63
C LEU A 13 -9.36 10.82 10.11
N MET A 14 -9.94 9.80 9.45
CA MET A 14 -9.97 9.73 7.99
C MET A 14 -10.78 10.87 7.36
N PRO A 15 -11.98 11.24 7.87
CA PRO A 15 -12.70 12.42 7.39
C PRO A 15 -11.91 13.72 7.56
N THR A 16 -11.21 13.88 8.70
CA THR A 16 -10.37 15.06 8.95
C THR A 16 -9.22 15.14 7.94
N LEU A 17 -8.49 14.04 7.71
CA LEU A 17 -7.41 13.99 6.71
C LEU A 17 -7.93 14.24 5.29
N GLN A 18 -9.13 13.76 4.97
CA GLN A 18 -9.77 13.99 3.68
C GLN A 18 -10.13 15.46 3.45
N GLY A 19 -10.56 16.18 4.50
CA GLY A 19 -10.85 17.62 4.45
C GLY A 19 -9.60 18.51 4.41
N LEU A 20 -8.48 18.04 4.96
CA LEU A 20 -7.22 18.80 5.03
C LEU A 20 -6.27 18.57 3.85
N LEU A 21 -6.34 17.41 3.19
CA LEU A 21 -5.37 17.01 2.17
C LEU A 21 -6.03 16.63 0.84
N ASP A 22 -5.45 17.14 -0.26
CA ASP A 22 -5.78 16.66 -1.60
C ASP A 22 -5.46 15.16 -1.73
N PRO A 23 -6.15 14.42 -2.63
CA PRO A 23 -6.01 12.98 -2.74
C PRO A 23 -4.60 12.48 -3.02
N GLU A 24 -3.81 13.20 -3.83
CA GLU A 24 -2.46 12.77 -4.17
C GLU A 24 -1.47 13.05 -3.02
N SER A 25 -1.62 14.15 -2.29
CA SER A 25 -0.79 14.40 -1.09
C SER A 25 -1.14 13.46 0.05
N ALA A 26 -2.42 13.16 0.27
CA ALA A 26 -2.84 12.17 1.26
C ALA A 26 -2.27 10.78 0.95
N HIS A 27 -2.28 10.36 -0.33
CA HIS A 27 -1.66 9.11 -0.76
C HIS A 27 -0.15 9.10 -0.49
N ARG A 28 0.58 10.16 -0.85
CA ARG A 28 2.03 10.27 -0.56
C ARG A 28 2.32 10.19 0.94
N LEU A 29 1.50 10.84 1.76
CA LEU A 29 1.62 10.77 3.22
C LEU A 29 1.38 9.35 3.74
N ALA A 30 0.36 8.66 3.23
CA ALA A 30 0.05 7.28 3.59
C ALA A 30 1.20 6.33 3.25
N VAL A 31 1.78 6.42 2.04
CA VAL A 31 2.97 5.64 1.64
C VAL A 31 4.15 5.93 2.57
N ARG A 32 4.39 7.21 2.89
CA ARG A 32 5.48 7.61 3.79
C ARG A 32 5.32 7.07 5.22
N PHE A 33 4.12 7.16 5.79
CA PHE A 33 3.85 6.61 7.13
C PHE A 33 3.98 5.09 7.14
N THR A 34 3.51 4.44 6.08
CA THR A 34 3.63 2.99 5.92
C THR A 34 5.09 2.55 5.80
N SER A 35 5.90 3.24 4.98
CA SER A 35 7.33 2.90 4.83
C SER A 35 8.15 3.11 6.10
N LEU A 36 7.80 4.10 6.91
CA LEU A 36 8.39 4.32 8.24
C LEU A 36 7.84 3.36 9.31
N GLY A 37 6.85 2.55 8.98
CA GLY A 37 6.20 1.63 9.91
C GLY A 37 5.43 2.33 11.04
N LEU A 38 5.04 3.61 10.84
CA LEU A 38 4.28 4.46 11.77
C LEU A 38 2.78 4.16 11.71
N LEU A 39 2.45 2.87 11.73
CA LEU A 39 1.09 2.35 11.69
C LEU A 39 0.80 1.63 13.01
N PRO A 40 -0.46 1.64 13.48
CA PRO A 40 -0.86 0.76 14.56
C PRO A 40 -0.57 -0.68 14.15
N ARG A 41 -0.03 -1.47 15.08
CA ARG A 41 0.17 -2.91 14.83
C ARG A 41 -1.21 -3.56 14.71
N ALA A 42 -1.43 -4.34 13.66
CA ALA A 42 -2.64 -5.15 13.52
C ALA A 42 -2.81 -6.02 14.78
N ARG A 43 -3.98 -5.93 15.41
CA ARG A 43 -4.32 -6.72 16.61
C ARG A 43 -4.82 -8.10 16.27
N PHE A 44 -5.39 -8.25 15.07
CA PHE A 44 -5.89 -9.51 14.56
C PHE A 44 -4.73 -10.49 14.34
N GLN A 45 -4.92 -11.73 14.78
CA GLN A 45 -4.02 -12.83 14.51
C GLN A 45 -4.66 -13.71 13.45
N ASP A 46 -3.95 -13.92 12.35
CA ASP A 46 -4.43 -14.79 11.27
C ASP A 46 -4.58 -16.23 11.78
N SER A 47 -5.78 -16.79 11.68
CA SER A 47 -6.04 -18.20 11.96
C SER A 47 -5.66 -19.06 10.75
N ASP A 48 -5.34 -20.34 10.99
CA ASP A 48 -5.05 -21.32 9.92
C ASP A 48 -6.19 -21.45 8.88
N MET A 49 -7.42 -21.09 9.24
CA MET A 49 -8.58 -21.06 8.33
C MET A 49 -8.42 -20.06 7.17
N LEU A 50 -7.54 -19.08 7.30
CA LEU A 50 -7.27 -18.07 6.27
C LEU A 50 -6.10 -18.47 5.35
N GLU A 51 -5.36 -19.53 5.66
CA GLU A 51 -4.23 -19.96 4.83
C GLU A 51 -4.70 -20.41 3.45
N VAL A 52 -4.05 -19.90 2.40
CA VAL A 52 -4.31 -20.29 1.00
C VAL A 52 -3.02 -20.72 0.32
N ARG A 53 -3.05 -21.83 -0.41
CA ARG A 53 -1.95 -22.28 -1.28
C ARG A 53 -2.35 -22.14 -2.73
N VAL A 54 -1.70 -21.22 -3.44
CA VAL A 54 -1.98 -20.90 -4.84
C VAL A 54 -0.73 -20.30 -5.47
N LEU A 55 -0.59 -20.36 -6.80
CA LEU A 55 0.57 -19.81 -7.53
C LEU A 55 1.93 -20.38 -7.07
N GLY A 56 1.96 -21.58 -6.48
CA GLY A 56 3.18 -22.17 -5.90
C GLY A 56 3.62 -21.55 -4.58
N HIS A 57 2.79 -20.69 -3.97
CA HIS A 57 3.09 -19.98 -2.72
C HIS A 57 2.03 -20.25 -1.66
N LYS A 58 2.45 -20.09 -0.39
CA LYS A 58 1.59 -20.11 0.79
C LYS A 58 1.30 -18.67 1.20
N PHE A 59 0.03 -18.30 1.25
CA PHE A 59 -0.46 -17.00 1.71
C PHE A 59 -1.05 -17.17 3.10
N ARG A 60 -0.56 -16.39 4.07
CA ARG A 60 -1.02 -16.46 5.48
C ARG A 60 -2.50 -16.12 5.62
N ASN A 61 -2.96 -15.16 4.82
CA ASN A 61 -4.35 -14.78 4.68
C ASN A 61 -4.61 -14.37 3.21
N PRO A 62 -5.88 -14.38 2.74
CA PRO A 62 -6.18 -14.13 1.33
C PRO A 62 -6.33 -12.64 0.99
N VAL A 63 -6.04 -11.73 1.93
CA VAL A 63 -6.25 -10.29 1.75
C VAL A 63 -4.94 -9.62 1.35
N GLY A 64 -4.89 -9.09 0.14
CA GLY A 64 -3.74 -8.37 -0.38
C GLY A 64 -4.00 -6.89 -0.62
N ILE A 65 -2.92 -6.12 -0.67
CA ILE A 65 -2.95 -4.73 -1.14
C ILE A 65 -2.68 -4.71 -2.65
N ALA A 66 -3.59 -4.11 -3.39
CA ALA A 66 -3.54 -4.04 -4.85
C ALA A 66 -2.47 -3.06 -5.36
N ALA A 67 -2.04 -3.27 -6.62
CA ALA A 67 -1.20 -2.31 -7.32
C ALA A 67 -1.83 -0.91 -7.35
N GLY A 68 -0.97 0.10 -7.43
CA GLY A 68 -1.34 1.51 -7.41
C GLY A 68 -1.21 2.17 -6.05
N PHE A 69 -1.20 1.42 -4.95
CA PHE A 69 -0.83 1.95 -3.62
C PHE A 69 0.68 2.18 -3.50
N ASP A 70 1.47 1.10 -3.46
CA ASP A 70 2.93 1.18 -3.42
C ASP A 70 3.53 1.08 -4.82
N LYS A 71 3.46 2.17 -5.58
CA LYS A 71 3.87 2.19 -6.99
C LYS A 71 5.37 1.90 -7.21
N HIS A 72 6.19 2.05 -6.18
CA HIS A 72 7.64 2.08 -6.34
C HIS A 72 8.36 1.13 -5.37
N GLY A 73 7.64 0.28 -4.63
CA GLY A 73 8.22 -0.66 -3.67
C GLY A 73 8.79 0.00 -2.41
N GLU A 74 8.23 1.13 -1.98
CA GLU A 74 8.69 1.96 -0.88
C GLU A 74 8.19 1.50 0.49
N ALA A 75 7.07 0.78 0.51
CA ALA A 75 6.29 0.55 1.72
C ALA A 75 5.98 -0.93 1.98
N VAL A 76 6.53 -1.86 1.17
CA VAL A 76 6.27 -3.31 1.20
C VAL A 76 6.27 -3.89 2.62
N ASP A 77 7.31 -3.63 3.40
CA ASP A 77 7.42 -4.20 4.74
C ASP A 77 6.40 -3.61 5.73
N GLY A 78 6.06 -2.33 5.57
CA GLY A 78 5.03 -1.67 6.35
C GLY A 78 3.63 -2.19 6.03
N LEU A 79 3.39 -2.56 4.78
CA LEU A 79 2.14 -3.19 4.33
C LEU A 79 1.96 -4.58 4.93
N TYR A 80 3.01 -5.40 4.97
CA TYR A 80 2.97 -6.66 5.73
C TYR A 80 2.72 -6.43 7.23
N LYS A 81 3.33 -5.38 7.83
CA LYS A 81 3.08 -5.00 9.23
C LYS A 81 1.63 -4.56 9.48
N MET A 82 0.95 -4.04 8.45
CA MET A 82 -0.46 -3.65 8.51
C MET A 82 -1.40 -4.86 8.50
N GLY A 83 -0.92 -6.05 8.13
CA GLY A 83 -1.68 -7.32 8.19
C GLY A 83 -2.00 -7.94 6.82
N PHE A 84 -1.59 -7.34 5.70
CA PHE A 84 -1.80 -7.93 4.39
C PHE A 84 -1.03 -9.25 4.23
N GLY A 85 -1.71 -10.28 3.71
CA GLY A 85 -1.11 -11.58 3.39
C GLY A 85 -0.19 -11.53 2.18
N PHE A 86 -0.40 -10.56 1.27
CA PHE A 86 0.48 -10.29 0.14
C PHE A 86 0.45 -8.83 -0.30
N VAL A 87 1.50 -8.42 -1.01
CA VAL A 87 1.70 -7.05 -1.49
C VAL A 87 1.97 -7.06 -2.99
N GLU A 88 1.16 -6.31 -3.74
CA GLU A 88 1.40 -6.03 -5.14
C GLU A 88 1.88 -4.58 -5.33
N ILE A 89 3.11 -4.41 -5.79
CA ILE A 89 3.68 -3.08 -6.08
C ILE A 89 3.36 -2.63 -7.51
N GLY A 90 3.59 -1.35 -7.79
CA GLY A 90 3.54 -0.81 -9.15
C GLY A 90 2.24 -0.10 -9.49
N SER A 91 1.89 0.06 -10.76
CA SER A 91 2.63 -0.43 -11.94
C SER A 91 3.98 0.27 -12.14
N VAL A 92 5.00 -0.49 -12.56
CA VAL A 92 6.34 0.00 -12.85
C VAL A 92 6.58 -0.01 -14.35
N THR A 93 6.99 1.12 -14.91
CA THR A 93 7.37 1.27 -16.31
C THR A 93 8.86 0.99 -16.52
N PRO A 94 9.31 0.59 -17.74
CA PRO A 94 10.73 0.37 -18.01
C PRO A 94 11.62 1.58 -17.68
N LYS A 95 11.24 2.75 -18.19
CA LYS A 95 11.91 4.03 -17.91
C LYS A 95 11.10 4.86 -16.91
N PRO A 96 11.74 5.74 -16.13
CA PRO A 96 11.02 6.68 -15.27
C PRO A 96 10.10 7.59 -16.09
N GLN A 97 8.92 7.88 -15.56
CA GLN A 97 8.00 8.85 -16.15
C GLN A 97 7.09 9.48 -15.09
N GLU A 98 6.71 10.73 -15.30
CA GLU A 98 5.96 11.53 -14.31
C GLU A 98 4.46 11.19 -14.26
N GLY A 99 3.93 10.60 -15.34
CA GLY A 99 2.50 10.37 -15.55
C GLY A 99 1.76 11.62 -16.06
N ASN A 100 0.43 11.61 -15.99
CA ASN A 100 -0.41 12.71 -16.47
C ASN A 100 -0.30 13.95 -15.57
N PRO A 101 -0.60 15.17 -16.09
CA PRO A 101 -0.67 16.39 -15.27
C PRO A 101 -1.68 16.29 -14.11
N ARG A 102 -1.43 17.03 -13.03
CA ARG A 102 -2.35 17.16 -11.89
C ARG A 102 -3.46 18.18 -12.19
N PRO A 103 -4.66 18.07 -11.56
CA PRO A 103 -5.10 17.00 -10.66
C PRO A 103 -5.44 15.72 -11.43
N ARG A 104 -5.19 14.56 -10.81
CA ARG A 104 -5.30 13.24 -11.45
C ARG A 104 -5.86 12.14 -10.55
N VAL A 105 -6.36 12.51 -9.38
CA VAL A 105 -7.07 11.63 -8.45
C VAL A 105 -8.19 12.43 -7.81
N PHE A 106 -9.37 11.81 -7.72
CA PHE A 106 -10.61 12.42 -7.27
C PHE A 106 -11.30 11.43 -6.33
N ARG A 107 -11.76 11.93 -5.18
CA ARG A 107 -12.59 11.16 -4.25
C ARG A 107 -14.05 11.50 -4.52
N LEU A 108 -14.92 10.50 -4.47
CA LEU A 108 -16.37 10.62 -4.50
C LEU A 108 -16.88 10.03 -3.17
N PRO A 109 -16.89 10.84 -2.09
CA PRO A 109 -17.10 10.32 -0.73
C PRO A 109 -18.47 9.67 -0.54
N GLU A 110 -19.50 10.25 -1.17
CA GLU A 110 -20.88 9.77 -1.12
C GLU A 110 -21.01 8.37 -1.76
N ASP A 111 -20.19 8.09 -2.77
CA ASP A 111 -20.17 6.83 -3.51
C ASP A 111 -19.14 5.83 -2.96
N GLN A 112 -18.37 6.21 -1.95
CA GLN A 112 -17.19 5.47 -1.47
C GLN A 112 -16.23 5.11 -2.63
N ALA A 113 -16.10 5.99 -3.61
CA ALA A 113 -15.40 5.73 -4.86
C ALA A 113 -14.19 6.67 -5.08
N VAL A 114 -13.29 6.23 -5.95
CA VAL A 114 -12.12 7.00 -6.40
C VAL A 114 -11.99 6.89 -7.90
N ILE A 115 -11.79 8.03 -8.57
CA ILE A 115 -11.38 8.10 -9.97
C ILE A 115 -9.92 8.52 -10.02
N ASN A 116 -9.10 7.80 -10.78
CA ASN A 116 -7.73 8.21 -11.03
C ASN A 116 -7.38 8.14 -12.51
N ARG A 117 -6.49 9.05 -12.92
CA ARG A 117 -5.89 9.11 -14.26
C ARG A 117 -4.40 9.35 -14.14
N TYR A 118 -3.73 8.63 -13.23
CA TYR A 118 -2.31 8.82 -12.95
C TYR A 118 -1.41 8.73 -14.19
N GLY A 119 -1.73 7.83 -15.13
CA GLY A 119 -0.92 7.64 -16.34
C GLY A 119 0.44 6.99 -16.06
N PHE A 120 0.48 5.99 -15.19
CA PHE A 120 1.71 5.25 -14.82
C PHE A 120 2.89 6.14 -14.39
N ASN A 121 2.66 7.06 -13.43
CA ASN A 121 3.76 7.71 -12.72
C ASN A 121 4.65 6.63 -12.05
N SER A 122 5.93 6.57 -12.40
CA SER A 122 6.83 5.47 -12.06
C SER A 122 8.28 5.93 -11.99
N HIS A 123 9.03 5.43 -11.00
CA HIS A 123 10.47 5.68 -10.87
C HIS A 123 11.33 4.84 -11.83
N GLY A 124 10.73 3.97 -12.64
CA GLY A 124 11.43 3.10 -13.58
C GLY A 124 11.92 1.79 -12.97
N LEU A 125 12.18 0.79 -13.83
CA LEU A 125 12.60 -0.55 -13.39
C LEU A 125 13.89 -0.52 -12.58
N SER A 126 14.90 0.24 -13.02
CA SER A 126 16.20 0.27 -12.33
C SER A 126 16.06 0.70 -10.86
N VAL A 127 15.31 1.76 -10.57
CA VAL A 127 15.13 2.24 -9.18
C VAL A 127 14.38 1.19 -8.34
N VAL A 128 13.30 0.63 -8.88
CA VAL A 128 12.49 -0.35 -8.16
C VAL A 128 13.25 -1.65 -7.94
N GLU A 129 14.01 -2.12 -8.94
CA GLU A 129 14.86 -3.31 -8.84
C GLU A 129 15.87 -3.17 -7.69
N HIS A 130 16.61 -2.06 -7.62
CA HIS A 130 17.56 -1.82 -6.54
C HIS A 130 16.88 -1.83 -5.17
N ARG A 131 15.69 -1.23 -5.08
CA ARG A 131 14.91 -1.18 -3.84
C ARG A 131 14.43 -2.56 -3.40
N LEU A 132 13.95 -3.38 -4.32
CA LEU A 132 13.52 -4.75 -4.02
C LEU A 132 14.71 -5.66 -3.70
N ARG A 133 15.82 -5.53 -4.42
CA ARG A 133 17.07 -6.28 -4.13
C ARG A 133 17.58 -6.00 -2.72
N ALA A 134 17.53 -4.74 -2.27
CA ALA A 134 17.97 -4.37 -0.93
C ALA A 134 17.20 -5.09 0.19
N ARG A 135 15.99 -5.61 -0.08
CA ARG A 135 15.18 -6.39 0.86
C ARG A 135 14.96 -7.86 0.44
N GLN A 136 15.67 -8.35 -0.57
CA GLN A 136 15.43 -9.69 -1.14
C GLN A 136 15.59 -10.80 -0.08
N GLN A 137 16.60 -10.70 0.79
CA GLN A 137 16.80 -11.67 1.89
C GLN A 137 15.63 -11.67 2.89
N LYS A 138 15.06 -10.50 3.16
CA LYS A 138 13.89 -10.38 4.04
C LYS A 138 12.66 -10.99 3.38
N GLN A 139 12.48 -10.80 2.08
CA GLN A 139 11.40 -11.43 1.33
C GLN A 139 11.53 -12.96 1.33
N ALA A 140 12.73 -13.50 1.10
CA ALA A 140 12.97 -14.94 1.11
C ALA A 140 12.51 -15.58 2.43
N LYS A 141 12.92 -15.01 3.57
CA LYS A 141 12.51 -15.45 4.91
C LYS A 141 11.00 -15.39 5.17
N LEU A 142 10.27 -14.50 4.48
CA LEU A 142 8.82 -14.39 4.62
C LEU A 142 8.07 -15.43 3.78
N THR A 143 8.73 -16.00 2.78
CA THR A 143 8.15 -16.94 1.81
C THR A 143 8.63 -18.38 1.95
N GLU A 144 9.61 -18.63 2.83
CA GLU A 144 9.95 -19.96 3.36
C GLU A 144 8.80 -20.52 4.21
#